data_AF-A0A938GHU1-F1
#
_entry.id   AF-A0A938GHU1-F1
#
_cell.length_a   1.000
_cell.length_b   1.000
_cell.length_c   1.000
_cell.angle_alpha   90.00
_cell.angle_beta   90.00
_cell.angle_gamma   90.00
#
_symmetry.space_group_name_H-M   'P 1'
#
loop_
_entity.id
_entity.type
_entity.pdbx_description
1 polymer ?
#
loop_
_entity_poly.entity_id
_entity_poly.type
_entity_poly.pdbx_seq_one_letter_code
_entity_poly.pdbx_strand_id
1 'polypeptide(L)'
;MKLSTLAVGLGILVSLPQLYGLLKPAEAAKAARSFPRSMAWGYALMALGTAWFLWNLNAESISDFASYKKWMLLGFGALGLATCIYVPDFLAVRGLSIVLLLIAKLMLDTARWHDSQWRLVISVWAYLWIL
;
A
#
# COMPACT_ATOMS: atom_id res chain seq x y z
N MET A 1 -0.25 -17.43 0.23
CA MET A 1 0.55 -17.12 -0.98
C MET A 1 1.97 -17.65 -0.79
N LYS A 2 2.64 -18.11 -1.85
CA LYS A 2 4.05 -18.54 -1.75
C LYS A 2 4.98 -17.33 -1.79
N LEU A 3 6.08 -17.39 -1.04
CA LEU A 3 7.08 -16.31 -0.95
C LEU A 3 7.67 -15.96 -2.33
N SER A 4 7.88 -16.98 -3.17
CA SER A 4 8.38 -16.82 -4.55
C SER A 4 7.46 -15.96 -5.41
N THR A 5 6.14 -16.19 -5.38
CA THR A 5 5.18 -15.42 -6.18
C THR A 5 5.13 -13.95 -5.73
N LEU A 6 5.27 -13.72 -4.43
CA LEU A 6 5.28 -12.37 -3.85
C LEU A 6 6.57 -11.62 -4.22
N ALA A 7 7.72 -12.30 -4.14
CA ALA A 7 9.00 -11.74 -4.57
C ALA A 7 9.02 -11.37 -6.07
N VAL A 8 8.48 -12.24 -6.93
CA VAL A 8 8.35 -11.95 -8.37
C VAL A 8 7.42 -10.76 -8.60
N GLY A 9 6.28 -10.69 -7.89
CA GLY A 9 5.34 -9.57 -7.99
C GLY A 9 5.96 -8.24 -7.57
N LEU A 10 6.71 -8.21 -6.47
CA LEU A 10 7.44 -7.02 -6.01
C LEU A 10 8.55 -6.61 -6.97
N GLY A 11 9.28 -7.59 -7.51
CA GLY A 11 10.31 -7.35 -8.52
C GLY A 11 9.73 -6.63 -9.74
N ILE A 12 8.61 -7.12 -10.27
CA ILE A 12 7.91 -6.50 -11.39
C ILE A 12 7.40 -5.09 -11.03
N LEU A 13 6.79 -4.94 -9.85
CA LEU A 13 6.24 -3.67 -9.37
C LEU A 13 7.31 -2.56 -9.35
N VAL A 14 8.54 -2.89 -8.96
CA VAL A 14 9.65 -1.94 -8.86
C VAL A 14 10.42 -1.79 -10.17
N SER A 15 10.58 -2.86 -10.95
CA SER A 15 11.31 -2.81 -12.21
C SER A 15 10.57 -2.04 -13.31
N LEU A 16 9.24 -2.10 -13.35
CA LEU A 16 8.44 -1.43 -14.39
C LEU A 16 8.62 0.11 -14.40
N PRO A 17 8.50 0.82 -13.27
CA PRO A 17 8.79 2.25 -13.20
C PRO A 17 10.23 2.59 -13.60
N GLN A 18 11.20 1.75 -13.21
CA GLN A 18 12.62 1.98 -13.47
C GLN A 18 12.96 1.79 -14.95
N LEU A 19 12.41 0.76 -15.60
CA LEU A 19 12.54 0.54 -17.04
C LEU A 19 11.91 1.69 -17.84
N TYR A 20 10.72 2.16 -17.44
CA TYR A 20 10.09 3.32 -18.06
C TYR A 20 10.94 4.59 -17.88
N GLY A 21 11.52 4.78 -16.69
CA GLY A 21 12.46 5.87 -16.42
C GLY A 21 13.73 5.84 -17.27
N LEU A 22 14.24 4.64 -17.56
CA LEU A 22 15.43 4.45 -18.41
C LEU A 22 15.14 4.73 -19.89
N LEU A 23 14.00 4.24 -20.38
CA LEU A 23 13.61 4.39 -21.79
C LEU A 23 13.17 5.81 -22.13
N LYS A 24 12.54 6.51 -21.17
CA LYS A 24 11.98 7.85 -21.38
C LYS A 24 12.20 8.78 -20.18
N PRO A 25 13.44 9.22 -19.94
CA PRO A 25 13.80 9.98 -18.74
C PRO A 25 13.04 11.32 -18.62
N ALA A 26 12.83 12.02 -19.73
CA ALA A 26 12.14 13.32 -19.72
C ALA A 26 10.62 13.19 -19.43
N GLU A 27 9.96 12.15 -19.94
CA GLU A 27 8.55 11.88 -19.66
C GLU A 27 8.35 11.35 -18.24
N ALA A 28 9.21 10.43 -17.80
CA ALA A 28 9.20 9.90 -16.44
C ALA A 28 9.44 11.00 -15.38
N ALA A 29 10.35 11.93 -15.63
CA ALA A 29 10.58 13.07 -14.76
C ALA A 29 9.37 14.01 -14.68
N LYS A 30 8.66 14.24 -15.80
CA LYS A 30 7.43 15.02 -15.82
C LYS A 30 6.31 14.31 -15.05
N ALA A 31 6.14 13.01 -15.26
CA ALA A 31 5.15 12.19 -14.57
C ALA A 31 5.41 12.14 -13.05
N ALA A 32 6.66 11.95 -12.64
CA ALA A 32 7.05 11.93 -11.22
C ALA A 32 6.78 13.29 -10.54
N ARG A 33 6.97 14.41 -11.26
CA ARG A 33 6.67 15.75 -10.73
C ARG A 33 5.17 16.07 -10.72
N SER A 34 4.39 15.54 -11.65
CA SER A 34 2.94 15.76 -11.70
C SER A 34 2.15 14.81 -10.81
N PHE A 35 2.71 13.65 -10.47
CA PHE A 35 2.07 12.62 -9.67
C PHE A 35 1.57 13.12 -8.30
N PRO A 36 2.36 13.83 -7.47
CA PRO A 36 1.89 14.36 -6.18
C PRO A 36 0.71 15.34 -6.32
N ARG A 37 0.57 15.97 -7.48
CA ARG A 37 -0.46 16.98 -7.79
C ARG A 37 -1.65 16.40 -8.54
N SER A 38 -1.63 15.11 -8.86
CA SER A 38 -2.67 14.47 -9.66
C SER A 38 -3.81 13.96 -8.78
N MET A 39 -4.95 14.65 -8.87
CA MET A 39 -6.13 14.37 -8.05
C MET A 39 -6.75 13.01 -8.39
N ALA A 40 -6.77 12.62 -9.67
CA ALA A 40 -7.32 11.35 -10.13
C ALA A 40 -6.59 10.15 -9.50
N TRP A 41 -5.24 10.15 -9.50
CA TRP A 41 -4.46 9.11 -8.84
C TRP A 41 -4.62 9.16 -7.32
N GLY A 42 -4.79 10.36 -6.75
CA GLY A 42 -5.16 10.54 -5.34
C GLY A 42 -6.41 9.77 -4.96
N TYR A 43 -7.52 10.02 -5.64
CA TYR A 43 -8.78 9.33 -5.36
C TYR A 43 -8.66 7.82 -5.59
N ALA A 44 -8.02 7.39 -6.68
CA ALA A 44 -7.87 5.98 -7.00
C ALA A 44 -7.06 5.23 -5.93
N LEU A 45 -5.89 5.75 -5.55
CA LEU A 45 -5.02 5.12 -4.55
C LEU A 45 -5.61 5.19 -3.14
N MET A 46 -6.25 6.31 -2.79
CA MET A 46 -6.89 6.44 -1.48
C MET A 46 -8.09 5.50 -1.34
N ALA A 47 -8.91 5.38 -2.38
CA ALA A 47 -10.03 4.43 -2.40
C ALA A 47 -9.53 2.98 -2.32
N LEU A 48 -8.49 2.63 -3.10
CA LEU A 48 -7.88 1.31 -3.07
C LEU A 48 -7.31 0.99 -1.70
N GLY A 49 -6.50 1.89 -1.14
CA GLY A 49 -5.90 1.74 0.18
C GLY A 49 -6.96 1.60 1.29
N THR A 50 -7.99 2.43 1.27
CA THR A 50 -9.09 2.37 2.25
C THR A 50 -9.87 1.06 2.13
N ALA A 51 -10.27 0.67 0.92
CA ALA A 51 -11.02 -0.57 0.71
C ALA A 51 -10.21 -1.80 1.14
N TRP A 52 -8.93 -1.85 0.80
CA TRP A 52 -8.05 -2.96 1.17
C TRP A 52 -7.75 -2.98 2.68
N PHE A 53 -7.61 -1.82 3.31
CA PHE A 53 -7.50 -1.73 4.77
C PHE A 53 -8.75 -2.25 5.47
N LEU A 54 -9.95 -1.81 5.04
CA LEU A 54 -11.22 -2.27 5.61
C LEU A 54 -11.41 -3.78 5.43
N TRP A 55 -10.98 -4.32 4.29
CA TRP A 55 -10.99 -5.76 4.07
C TRP A 55 -10.07 -6.51 5.05
N ASN A 56 -8.83 -6.03 5.26
CA ASN A 56 -7.91 -6.60 6.25
C ASN A 56 -8.51 -6.54 7.67
N LEU A 57 -9.04 -5.38 8.05
CA LEU A 57 -9.67 -5.18 9.35
C LEU A 57 -10.87 -6.11 9.54
N ASN A 58 -11.62 -6.37 8.48
CA ASN A 58 -12.71 -7.34 8.51
C ASN A 58 -12.24 -8.80 8.58
N ALA A 59 -11.09 -9.13 7.99
CA ALA A 59 -10.52 -10.48 8.06
C ALA A 59 -9.91 -10.80 9.44
N GLU A 60 -9.41 -9.78 10.15
CA GLU A 60 -8.80 -9.96 11.47
C GLU A 60 -9.87 -10.29 12.54
N SER A 61 -9.69 -11.40 13.25
CA SER A 61 -10.59 -11.84 14.33
C SER A 61 -9.89 -11.73 15.68
N ILE A 62 -9.74 -10.50 16.18
CA ILE A 62 -9.30 -10.27 17.56
C ILE A 62 -10.54 -10.28 18.46
N SER A 63 -10.62 -11.28 19.35
CA SER A 63 -11.74 -11.52 20.27
C SER A 63 -12.16 -10.26 21.04
N ASP A 64 -11.20 -9.48 21.53
CA ASP A 64 -11.47 -8.30 22.38
C ASP A 64 -12.11 -7.13 21.62
N PHE A 65 -12.01 -7.11 20.28
CA PHE A 65 -12.54 -6.02 19.45
C PHE A 65 -13.79 -6.42 18.65
N ALA A 66 -14.30 -7.64 18.82
CA ALA A 66 -15.44 -8.15 18.06
C ALA A 66 -16.67 -7.22 18.14
N SER A 67 -16.95 -6.66 19.33
CA SER A 67 -18.05 -5.72 19.56
C SER A 67 -17.86 -4.35 18.89
N TYR A 68 -16.61 -3.87 18.80
CA TYR A 68 -16.29 -2.55 18.23
C TYR A 68 -15.98 -2.59 16.73
N LYS A 69 -15.80 -3.77 16.15
CA LYS A 69 -15.39 -3.96 14.75
C LYS A 69 -16.27 -3.20 13.75
N LYS A 70 -17.60 -3.19 13.95
CA LYS A 70 -18.54 -2.45 13.09
C LYS A 70 -18.32 -0.94 13.16
N TRP A 71 -18.15 -0.39 14.36
CA TRP A 71 -17.87 1.03 14.57
C TRP A 71 -16.53 1.44 13.99
N MET A 72 -15.53 0.57 14.11
CA MET A 72 -14.19 0.80 13.59
C MET A 72 -14.16 0.77 12.05
N LEU A 73 -14.84 -0.20 11.42
CA LEU A 73 -15.03 -0.24 9.96
C LEU A 73 -15.72 1.03 9.45
N LEU A 74 -16.80 1.45 10.11
CA LEU A 74 -17.52 2.66 9.75
C LEU A 74 -16.63 3.91 9.90
N GLY A 75 -15.92 4.02 11.03
CA GLY A 75 -15.04 5.14 11.33
C GLY A 75 -13.90 5.29 10.33
N PHE A 76 -13.18 4.20 10.02
CA PHE A 76 -12.09 4.22 9.05
C PHE A 76 -12.58 4.43 7.62
N GLY A 77 -13.74 3.88 7.25
CA GLY A 77 -14.35 4.14 5.95
C GLY A 77 -14.74 5.61 5.79
N ALA A 78 -15.39 6.18 6.81
CA ALA A 78 -15.74 7.60 6.84
C ALA A 78 -14.49 8.49 6.81
N LEU A 79 -13.43 8.13 7.54
CA LEU A 79 -12.16 8.85 7.54
C LEU A 79 -11.49 8.84 6.16
N GLY A 80 -11.50 7.70 5.46
CA GLY A 80 -10.99 7.59 4.10
C GLY A 80 -11.73 8.52 3.12
N LEU A 81 -13.06 8.54 3.19
CA LEU A 81 -13.90 9.45 2.41
C LEU A 81 -13.69 10.92 2.79
N ALA A 82 -13.65 11.23 4.08
CA ALA A 82 -13.41 12.59 4.58
C ALA A 82 -12.05 13.11 4.11
N THR A 83 -11.03 12.26 4.10
CA THR A 83 -9.69 12.60 3.62
C THR A 83 -9.70 12.98 2.14
N CYS A 84 -10.50 12.28 1.32
CA CYS A 84 -10.67 12.61 -0.10
C CYS A 84 -11.36 13.97 -0.33
N ILE A 85 -12.26 14.39 0.56
CA ILE A 85 -13.06 15.62 0.40
C ILE A 85 -12.32 16.83 1.02
N TYR A 86 -11.86 16.68 2.27
CA TYR A 86 -11.33 17.79 3.06
C TYR A 86 -9.83 18.01 2.89
N VAL A 87 -9.08 17.00 2.45
CA VAL A 87 -7.61 17.08 2.34
C VAL A 87 -7.14 16.64 0.95
N PRO A 88 -7.53 17.38 -0.11
CA PRO A 88 -7.15 17.07 -1.49
C PRO A 88 -5.65 17.24 -1.75
N ASP A 89 -4.97 18.09 -0.96
CA ASP A 89 -3.54 18.32 -1.11
C ASP A 89 -2.73 17.04 -0.85
N PHE A 90 -1.89 16.69 -1.82
CA PHE A 90 -1.03 15.50 -1.81
C PHE A 90 -1.78 14.17 -1.59
N LEU A 91 -3.05 14.09 -2.00
CA LEU A 91 -3.87 12.89 -1.84
C LEU A 91 -3.24 11.65 -2.50
N ALA A 92 -2.58 11.81 -3.66
CA ALA A 92 -1.85 10.74 -4.34
C ALA A 92 -0.72 10.14 -3.51
N VAL A 93 0.06 10.99 -2.81
CA VAL A 93 1.16 10.55 -1.95
C VAL A 93 0.59 9.80 -0.75
N ARG A 94 -0.45 10.35 -0.11
CA ARG A 94 -1.09 9.73 1.06
C ARG A 94 -1.71 8.36 0.73
N GLY A 95 -2.44 8.28 -0.38
CA GLY A 95 -3.03 7.02 -0.86
C GLY A 95 -1.94 5.99 -1.17
N LEU A 96 -0.86 6.40 -1.84
CA LEU A 96 0.28 5.52 -2.11
C LEU A 96 0.92 4.99 -0.84
N SER A 97 1.13 5.84 0.19
CA SER A 97 1.67 5.42 1.47
C SER A 97 0.82 4.32 2.13
N ILE A 98 -0.51 4.46 2.13
CA ILE A 98 -1.40 3.44 2.68
C ILE A 98 -1.26 2.11 1.92
N VAL A 99 -1.22 2.18 0.58
CA VAL A 99 -1.04 0.97 -0.24
C VAL A 99 0.32 0.32 0.02
N LEU A 100 1.41 1.09 0.14
CA LEU A 100 2.73 0.56 0.48
C LEU A 100 2.74 -0.12 1.85
N LEU A 101 2.11 0.48 2.86
CA LEU A 101 1.99 -0.12 4.20
C LEU A 101 1.21 -1.44 4.17
N LEU A 102 0.15 -1.52 3.38
CA LEU A 102 -0.62 -2.76 3.20
C LEU A 102 0.19 -3.85 2.47
N ILE A 103 1.00 -3.47 1.49
CA ILE A 103 1.93 -4.40 0.85
C ILE A 103 3.00 -4.86 1.84
N ALA A 104 3.55 -3.95 2.66
CA ALA A 104 4.51 -4.28 3.70
C ALA A 104 3.92 -5.27 4.73
N LYS A 105 2.65 -5.09 5.13
CA LYS A 105 1.92 -6.07 5.96
C LYS A 105 1.88 -7.44 5.29
N LEU A 106 1.50 -7.51 4.02
CA LEU A 106 1.45 -8.76 3.25
C LEU A 106 2.85 -9.41 3.13
N MET A 107 3.90 -8.61 2.94
CA MET A 107 5.29 -9.06 2.90
C MET A 107 5.71 -9.70 4.22
N LEU A 108 5.39 -9.06 5.35
CA LEU A 108 5.72 -9.56 6.69
C LEU A 108 4.91 -10.80 7.06
N ASP A 109 3.61 -10.84 6.74
CA ASP A 109 2.73 -11.99 7.01
C ASP A 109 3.19 -13.24 6.24
N THR A 110 3.57 -13.07 4.97
CA THR A 110 4.06 -14.19 4.15
C THR A 110 5.48 -14.62 4.51
N ALA A 111 6.32 -13.66 4.89
CA ALA A 111 7.64 -13.93 5.44
C ALA A 111 7.51 -14.78 6.72
N ARG A 112 6.57 -14.46 7.61
CA ARG A 112 6.46 -15.04 8.97
C ARG A 112 6.51 -16.57 9.05
N TRP A 113 5.95 -17.24 8.06
CA TRP A 113 5.75 -18.70 8.08
C TRP A 113 6.74 -19.45 7.18
N HIS A 114 7.76 -18.78 6.64
CA HIS A 114 8.74 -19.38 5.74
C HIS A 114 10.05 -19.66 6.48
N ASP A 115 10.55 -20.90 6.39
CA ASP A 115 11.73 -21.38 7.12
C ASP A 115 13.08 -20.87 6.57
N SER A 116 13.11 -20.38 5.33
CA SER A 116 14.38 -19.90 4.72
C SER A 116 14.85 -18.56 5.29
N GLN A 117 16.16 -18.42 5.50
CA GLN A 117 16.81 -17.16 5.90
C GLN A 117 16.59 -16.00 4.92
N TRP A 118 16.36 -16.28 3.63
CA TRP A 118 16.09 -15.25 2.60
C TRP A 118 14.82 -14.42 2.85
N ARG A 119 13.93 -14.92 3.70
CA ARG A 119 12.82 -14.16 4.28
C ARG A 119 13.25 -12.81 4.84
N LEU A 120 14.44 -12.72 5.45
CA LEU A 120 14.93 -11.49 6.07
C LEU A 120 15.09 -10.35 5.06
N VAL A 121 15.45 -10.64 3.81
CA VAL A 121 15.57 -9.63 2.76
C VAL A 121 14.21 -8.96 2.51
N ILE A 122 13.14 -9.76 2.42
CA ILE A 122 11.77 -9.27 2.24
C ILE A 122 11.32 -8.49 3.48
N SER A 123 11.64 -8.97 4.68
CA SER A 123 11.30 -8.26 5.92
C SER A 123 12.01 -6.91 6.03
N VAL A 124 13.32 -6.85 5.78
CA VAL A 124 14.10 -5.59 5.81
C VAL A 124 13.57 -4.60 4.78
N TRP A 125 13.25 -5.07 3.57
CA TRP A 125 12.65 -4.23 2.55
C TRP A 125 11.29 -3.67 2.99
N ALA A 126 10.42 -4.49 3.58
CA ALA A 126 9.15 -4.01 4.12
C ALA A 126 9.35 -2.92 5.19
N TYR A 127 10.33 -3.09 6.09
CA TYR A 127 10.65 -2.06 7.09
C TYR A 127 11.20 -0.76 6.50
N LEU A 128 11.98 -0.84 5.41
CA LEU A 128 12.44 0.34 4.69
C LEU A 128 11.29 1.14 4.04
N TRP A 129 10.17 0.49 3.70
CA TRP A 129 8.97 1.18 3.21
C TRP A 129 8.11 1.78 4.32
N ILE A 130 8.24 1.28 5.55
CA ILE A 130 7.50 1.76 6.71
C ILE A 130 8.14 3.02 7.29
N LEU A 131 9.48 3.13 7.22
CA LEU A 131 10.26 4.29 7.68
C LEU A 131 10.12 5.48 6.73
#